data_AF-A0A7W7SI62-F1
#
_entry.id   AF-A0A7W7SI62-F1
#
_cell.length_a   1.000
_cell.length_b   1.000
_cell.length_c   1.000
_cell.angle_alpha   90.00
_cell.angle_beta   90.00
_cell.angle_gamma   90.00
#
_symmetry.space_group_name_H-M   'P 1'
#
loop_
_entity.id
_entity.type
_entity.pdbx_description
1 polymer ?
#
loop_
_entity_poly.entity_id
_entity_poly.type
_entity_poly.pdbx_seq_one_letter_code
_entity_poly.pdbx_strand_id
1 'polypeptide(L)'
;MTGQAVTTDTRWHLAGDWFDTCKCAIPCPCTFAQPPTFGDCDGILAWRIREGNYGDVRLDGLNVLMLGSFTGTLWAGEHSDAYAAAFFDERADEQQRAALGAIFSGQAGGWPAEFGEVLGAEMRGVEFAPIRVTVDEDLASWSAEIPGRVMAAAEALTGPTTPEGARVEVHNAPGAEIGPGQVATWGRSTADRADAFGFSWDRTGRSSKHFPFDWSGPF
;
A
#
# COMPACT_ATOMS: atom_id res chain seq x y z
N MET A 1 27.94 14.63 14.51
CA MET A 1 27.58 13.83 13.33
C MET A 1 26.40 14.54 12.71
N THR A 2 26.64 15.23 11.61
CA THR A 2 25.69 16.13 10.94
C THR A 2 24.59 15.32 10.28
N GLY A 3 23.35 15.47 10.73
CA GLY A 3 22.17 14.97 10.04
C GLY A 3 22.08 15.62 8.66
N GLN A 4 22.12 14.80 7.62
CA GLN A 4 21.89 15.26 6.26
C GLN A 4 20.43 15.67 6.15
N ALA A 5 20.20 16.94 5.82
CA ALA A 5 18.86 17.46 5.57
C ALA A 5 18.26 16.75 4.35
N VAL A 6 16.99 16.35 4.45
CA VAL A 6 16.19 15.89 3.32
C VAL A 6 16.13 17.04 2.31
N THR A 7 16.67 16.83 1.11
CA THR A 7 16.56 17.80 0.00
C THR A 7 15.66 17.22 -1.08
N THR A 8 14.76 18.05 -1.60
CA THR A 8 13.81 17.73 -2.69
C THR A 8 14.46 17.24 -3.99
N ASP A 9 15.78 17.38 -4.14
CA ASP A 9 16.54 16.94 -5.33
C ASP A 9 17.22 15.56 -5.16
N THR A 10 17.07 14.91 -4.01
CA THR A 10 17.76 13.63 -3.76
C THR A 10 17.14 12.52 -4.59
N ARG A 11 17.91 11.96 -5.53
CA ARG A 11 17.48 10.80 -6.33
C ARG A 11 17.19 9.60 -5.45
N TRP A 12 16.10 8.92 -5.73
CA TRP A 12 15.69 7.74 -4.99
C TRP A 12 15.00 6.73 -5.89
N HIS A 13 15.00 5.48 -5.43
CA HIS A 13 14.37 4.34 -6.08
C HIS A 13 13.85 3.38 -5.02
N LEU A 14 12.63 2.85 -5.22
CA LEU A 14 12.06 1.78 -4.40
C LEU A 14 11.40 0.75 -5.33
N ALA A 15 11.76 -0.51 -5.18
CA ALA A 15 11.10 -1.62 -5.84
C ALA A 15 10.73 -2.71 -4.82
N GLY A 16 9.55 -3.31 -4.99
CA GLY A 16 9.04 -4.22 -3.99
C GLY A 16 7.69 -4.84 -4.28
N ASP A 17 7.07 -5.31 -3.22
CA ASP A 17 5.72 -5.86 -3.20
C ASP A 17 4.78 -4.89 -2.53
N TRP A 18 3.58 -4.79 -3.07
CA TRP A 18 2.47 -4.10 -2.47
C TRP A 18 1.25 -5.00 -2.47
N PHE A 19 0.44 -4.92 -1.42
CA PHE A 19 -0.91 -5.48 -1.47
C PHE A 19 -1.86 -4.67 -0.59
N ASP A 20 -3.15 -4.90 -0.79
CA ASP A 20 -4.20 -4.38 0.06
C ASP A 20 -5.10 -5.45 0.68
N THR A 21 -5.82 -5.07 1.74
CA THR A 21 -7.10 -5.69 2.09
C THR A 21 -8.13 -4.58 2.21
N CYS A 22 -9.24 -4.72 1.48
CA CYS A 22 -10.19 -3.64 1.25
C CYS A 22 -11.61 -4.04 1.66
N LYS A 23 -12.45 -3.06 1.98
CA LYS A 23 -13.89 -3.21 2.25
C LYS A 23 -14.68 -3.87 1.13
N CYS A 24 -14.30 -3.60 -0.12
CA CYS A 24 -15.09 -3.92 -1.31
C CYS A 24 -15.36 -5.42 -1.50
N ALA A 25 -16.42 -5.73 -2.24
CA ALA A 25 -16.59 -7.07 -2.80
C ALA A 25 -15.48 -7.37 -3.82
N ILE A 26 -15.30 -8.66 -4.13
CA ILE A 26 -14.27 -9.12 -5.06
C ILE A 26 -14.81 -9.10 -6.50
N PRO A 27 -14.05 -8.59 -7.48
CA PRO A 27 -12.84 -7.77 -7.32
C PRO A 27 -13.19 -6.33 -6.92
N CYS A 28 -12.27 -5.65 -6.23
CA CYS A 28 -12.44 -4.24 -5.86
C CYS A 28 -12.61 -3.36 -7.12
N PRO A 29 -13.75 -2.66 -7.29
CA PRO A 29 -13.99 -1.88 -8.51
C PRO A 29 -13.03 -0.69 -8.69
N CYS A 30 -12.40 -0.20 -7.61
CA CYS A 30 -11.45 0.90 -7.66
C CYS A 30 -10.26 0.60 -8.60
N THR A 31 -9.85 -0.67 -8.73
CA THR A 31 -8.79 -1.07 -9.67
C THR A 31 -9.17 -0.84 -11.14
N PHE A 32 -10.47 -0.78 -11.43
CA PHE A 32 -11.03 -0.49 -12.74
C PHE A 32 -11.47 0.97 -12.87
N ALA A 33 -10.97 1.85 -12.00
CA ALA A 33 -11.35 3.25 -11.91
C ALA A 33 -12.87 3.48 -11.71
N GLN A 34 -13.56 2.52 -11.08
CA GLN A 34 -14.99 2.59 -10.76
C GLN A 34 -15.21 2.91 -9.27
N PRO A 35 -16.41 3.35 -8.87
CA PRO A 35 -16.72 3.64 -7.47
C PRO A 35 -16.58 2.39 -6.56
N PRO A 36 -16.24 2.57 -5.26
CA PRO A 36 -16.23 1.47 -4.29
C PRO A 36 -17.56 0.74 -4.23
N THR A 37 -17.54 -0.57 -3.93
CA THR A 37 -18.76 -1.41 -3.90
C THR A 37 -19.90 -0.83 -3.05
N PHE A 38 -19.55 -0.20 -1.93
CA PHE A 38 -20.52 0.31 -0.95
C PHE A 38 -20.62 1.84 -0.95
N GLY A 39 -20.00 2.51 -1.94
CA GLY A 39 -19.92 3.97 -2.02
C GLY A 39 -18.81 4.60 -1.17
N ASP A 40 -18.17 3.82 -0.30
CA ASP A 40 -17.06 4.23 0.55
C ASP A 40 -15.97 3.15 0.61
N CYS A 41 -14.79 3.54 1.08
CA CYS A 41 -13.61 2.70 1.18
C CYS A 41 -13.04 2.75 2.58
N ASP A 42 -12.66 1.57 3.11
CA ASP A 42 -11.61 1.45 4.10
C ASP A 42 -10.61 0.42 3.57
N GLY A 43 -9.32 0.66 3.74
CA GLY A 43 -8.27 -0.23 3.27
C GLY A 43 -7.05 -0.24 4.16
N ILE A 44 -6.40 -1.40 4.21
CA ILE A 44 -5.03 -1.57 4.68
C ILE A 44 -4.17 -1.74 3.43
N LEU A 45 -3.12 -0.92 3.30
CA LEU A 45 -2.15 -0.99 2.21
C LEU A 45 -0.79 -1.33 2.82
N ALA A 46 -0.11 -2.34 2.31
CA ALA A 46 1.19 -2.77 2.81
C ALA A 46 2.23 -2.76 1.70
N TRP A 47 3.37 -2.12 1.95
CA TRP A 47 4.55 -2.13 1.09
C TRP A 47 5.67 -2.91 1.77
N ARG A 48 6.26 -3.84 1.03
CA ARG A 48 7.54 -4.48 1.37
C ARG A 48 8.58 -4.02 0.36
N ILE A 49 9.53 -3.22 0.82
CA ILE A 49 10.64 -2.76 -0.02
C ILE A 49 11.63 -3.92 -0.14
N ARG A 50 11.76 -4.48 -1.35
CA ARG A 50 12.79 -5.52 -1.60
C ARG A 50 14.13 -4.85 -1.86
N GLU A 51 14.13 -3.84 -2.69
CA GLU A 51 15.30 -3.07 -3.09
C GLU A 51 14.98 -1.59 -3.04
N GLY A 52 15.88 -0.77 -2.49
CA GLY A 52 15.65 0.67 -2.53
C GLY A 52 16.70 1.53 -1.85
N ASN A 53 16.74 2.79 -2.27
CA ASN A 53 17.63 3.80 -1.71
C ASN A 53 17.05 5.21 -1.84
N TYR A 54 17.48 6.09 -0.94
CA TYR A 54 17.28 7.54 -0.99
C TYR A 54 18.66 8.22 -0.91
N GLY A 55 19.20 8.64 -2.05
CA GLY A 55 20.62 8.96 -2.17
C GLY A 55 21.46 7.74 -1.76
N ASP A 56 22.31 7.91 -0.75
CA ASP A 56 23.17 6.85 -0.19
C ASP A 56 22.49 6.02 0.92
N VAL A 57 21.28 6.40 1.37
CA VAL A 57 20.55 5.70 2.43
C VAL A 57 19.87 4.47 1.85
N ARG A 58 20.27 3.27 2.30
CA ARG A 58 19.64 2.00 1.91
C ARG A 58 18.31 1.78 2.63
N LEU A 59 17.30 1.29 1.91
CA LEU A 59 15.94 1.08 2.42
C LEU A 59 15.46 -0.38 2.25
N ASP A 60 16.34 -1.29 1.83
CA ASP A 60 16.02 -2.69 1.58
C ASP A 60 15.46 -3.39 2.82
N GLY A 61 14.44 -4.22 2.59
CA GLY A 61 13.83 -5.06 3.62
C GLY A 61 12.97 -4.31 4.64
N LEU A 62 12.83 -2.98 4.53
CA LEU A 62 11.91 -2.20 5.36
C LEU A 62 10.48 -2.30 4.81
N ASN A 63 9.51 -2.15 5.72
CA ASN A 63 8.09 -2.20 5.40
C ASN A 63 7.40 -0.87 5.71
N VAL A 64 6.32 -0.61 5.01
CA VAL A 64 5.40 0.50 5.29
C VAL A 64 3.98 -0.03 5.27
N LEU A 65 3.14 0.45 6.18
CA LEU A 65 1.72 0.13 6.19
C LEU A 65 0.91 1.43 6.28
N MET A 66 -0.17 1.52 5.52
CA MET A 66 -1.10 2.64 5.56
C MET A 66 -2.51 2.12 5.83
N LEU A 67 -3.23 2.83 6.69
CA LEU A 67 -4.68 2.75 6.81
C LEU A 67 -5.26 3.93 6.03
N GLY A 68 -6.24 3.67 5.17
CA GLY A 68 -6.91 4.70 4.39
C GLY A 68 -8.42 4.54 4.41
N SER A 69 -9.15 5.65 4.40
CA SER A 69 -10.59 5.67 4.18
C SER A 69 -11.03 6.87 3.35
N PHE A 70 -12.12 6.75 2.61
CA PHE A 70 -12.76 7.87 1.89
C PHE A 70 -14.20 7.50 1.50
N THR A 71 -15.01 8.50 1.14
CA THR A 71 -16.34 8.31 0.52
C THR A 71 -16.31 8.80 -0.92
N GLY A 72 -16.88 8.06 -1.87
CA GLY A 72 -16.94 8.45 -3.29
C GLY A 72 -15.88 7.80 -4.19
N THR A 73 -15.63 8.41 -5.35
CA THR A 73 -14.81 7.81 -6.43
C THR A 73 -13.42 8.43 -6.50
N LEU A 74 -12.43 7.72 -5.96
CA LEU A 74 -11.04 8.18 -5.84
C LEU A 74 -10.43 8.66 -7.18
N TRP A 75 -10.44 7.81 -8.20
CA TRP A 75 -9.74 8.08 -9.47
C TRP A 75 -10.42 9.15 -10.33
N ALA A 76 -11.68 9.50 -10.04
CA ALA A 76 -12.37 10.60 -10.69
C ALA A 76 -12.18 11.94 -9.95
N GLY A 77 -11.54 11.92 -8.77
CA GLY A 77 -11.46 13.09 -7.88
C GLY A 77 -12.82 13.47 -7.27
N GLU A 78 -13.78 12.54 -7.26
CA GLU A 78 -15.14 12.73 -6.77
C GLU A 78 -15.31 12.06 -5.39
N HIS A 79 -14.32 12.22 -4.51
CA HIS A 79 -14.32 11.68 -3.16
C HIS A 79 -14.22 12.78 -2.10
N SER A 80 -14.69 12.45 -0.90
CA SER A 80 -14.66 13.30 0.29
C SER A 80 -14.24 12.49 1.52
N ASP A 81 -14.02 13.19 2.62
CA ASP A 81 -13.75 12.59 3.93
C ASP A 81 -12.58 11.60 3.88
N ALA A 82 -11.55 11.98 3.14
CA ALA A 82 -10.35 11.18 2.95
C ALA A 82 -9.47 11.28 4.21
N TYR A 83 -9.16 10.14 4.81
CA TYR A 83 -8.29 10.05 5.98
C TYR A 83 -7.24 8.98 5.76
N ALA A 84 -6.04 9.24 6.27
CA ALA A 84 -4.96 8.26 6.23
C ALA A 84 -4.16 8.24 7.54
N ALA A 85 -3.56 7.10 7.85
CA ALA A 85 -2.52 6.98 8.87
C ALA A 85 -1.46 6.01 8.39
N ALA A 86 -0.19 6.28 8.74
CA ALA A 86 0.93 5.47 8.29
C ALA A 86 1.70 4.86 9.48
N PHE A 87 2.21 3.66 9.26
CA PHE A 87 3.20 3.02 10.08
C PHE A 87 4.45 2.80 9.25
N PHE A 88 5.59 3.16 9.82
CA PHE A 88 6.91 2.85 9.27
C PHE A 88 7.58 1.76 10.11
N ASP A 89 8.44 0.97 9.48
CA ASP A 89 9.15 -0.10 10.17
C ASP A 89 10.03 0.43 11.32
N GLU A 90 9.86 -0.10 12.53
CA GLU A 90 10.66 0.32 13.69
C GLU A 90 12.16 0.03 13.54
N ARG A 91 12.50 -0.93 12.66
CA ARG A 91 13.88 -1.29 12.33
C ARG A 91 14.63 -0.18 11.60
N ALA A 92 13.92 0.80 11.03
CA ALA A 92 14.51 1.94 10.36
C ALA A 92 15.32 2.80 11.36
N ASP A 93 16.58 3.09 11.02
CA ASP A 93 17.38 4.09 11.73
C ASP A 93 16.95 5.53 11.40
N GLU A 94 17.52 6.52 12.08
CA GLU A 94 17.13 7.93 11.91
C GLU A 94 17.17 8.42 10.46
N GLN A 95 18.16 8.01 9.67
CA GLN A 95 18.29 8.42 8.27
C GLN A 95 17.24 7.73 7.40
N GLN A 96 17.03 6.43 7.62
CA GLN A 96 15.99 5.66 6.93
C GLN A 96 14.59 6.19 7.25
N ARG A 97 14.33 6.59 8.50
CA ARG A 97 13.07 7.20 8.93
C ARG A 97 12.79 8.51 8.19
N ALA A 98 13.80 9.37 8.08
CA ALA A 98 13.69 10.62 7.33
C ALA A 98 13.43 10.35 5.84
N ALA A 99 14.13 9.38 5.25
CA ALA A 99 13.95 8.99 3.85
C ALA A 99 12.56 8.39 3.56
N LEU A 100 12.08 7.45 4.40
CA LEU A 100 10.74 6.89 4.29
C LEU A 100 9.67 7.98 4.44
N GLY A 101 9.84 8.88 5.42
CA GLY A 101 8.96 10.02 5.60
C GLY A 101 8.93 10.92 4.36
N ALA A 102 10.08 11.23 3.76
CA ALA A 102 10.16 12.07 2.56
C ALA A 102 9.47 11.43 1.35
N ILE A 103 9.68 10.13 1.12
CA ILE A 103 9.09 9.41 -0.02
C ILE A 103 7.59 9.23 0.17
N PHE A 104 7.14 8.64 1.29
CA PHE A 104 5.72 8.29 1.48
C PHE A 104 4.82 9.48 1.82
N SER A 105 5.38 10.65 2.16
CA SER A 105 4.62 11.92 2.22
C SER A 105 4.54 12.63 0.88
N GLY A 106 5.23 12.15 -0.15
CA GLY A 106 5.32 12.80 -1.47
C GLY A 106 6.33 13.95 -1.55
N GLN A 107 6.99 14.34 -0.45
CA GLN A 107 7.99 15.43 -0.46
C GLN A 107 9.19 15.13 -1.38
N ALA A 108 9.50 13.86 -1.60
CA ALA A 108 10.54 13.43 -2.52
C ALA A 108 10.10 13.38 -4.00
N GLY A 109 8.88 13.81 -4.32
CA GLY A 109 8.28 13.67 -5.65
C GLY A 109 7.92 12.23 -5.97
N GLY A 110 7.91 11.89 -7.27
CA GLY A 110 7.60 10.55 -7.72
C GLY A 110 6.11 10.20 -7.66
N TRP A 111 5.80 8.93 -7.95
CA TRP A 111 4.44 8.41 -7.85
C TRP A 111 3.78 8.62 -6.46
N PRO A 112 4.49 8.49 -5.32
CA PRO A 112 3.90 8.78 -4.01
C PRO A 112 3.33 10.19 -3.88
N ALA A 113 3.95 11.19 -4.53
CA ALA A 113 3.43 12.55 -4.55
C ALA A 113 2.12 12.65 -5.35
N GLU A 114 2.09 12.09 -6.56
CA GLU A 114 0.89 12.05 -7.40
C GLU A 114 -0.27 11.31 -6.72
N PHE A 115 0.00 10.13 -6.14
CA PHE A 115 -1.02 9.38 -5.40
C PHE A 115 -1.50 10.13 -4.15
N GLY A 116 -0.59 10.80 -3.44
CA GLY A 116 -0.93 11.65 -2.30
C GLY A 116 -1.85 12.82 -2.69
N GLU A 117 -1.60 13.47 -3.83
CA GLU A 117 -2.47 14.51 -4.39
C GLU A 117 -3.85 13.99 -4.77
N VAL A 118 -3.90 12.83 -5.43
CA VAL A 118 -5.17 12.16 -5.77
C VAL A 118 -5.95 11.80 -4.51
N LEU A 119 -5.30 11.21 -3.51
CA LEU A 119 -5.97 10.79 -2.28
C LEU A 119 -6.43 11.99 -1.46
N GLY A 120 -5.61 13.04 -1.35
CA GLY A 120 -5.97 14.29 -0.65
C GLY A 120 -6.37 14.08 0.81
N ALA A 121 -5.82 13.06 1.47
CA ALA A 121 -6.25 12.65 2.80
C ALA A 121 -5.71 13.53 3.92
N GLU A 122 -6.55 13.75 4.93
CA GLU A 122 -6.11 14.25 6.24
C GLU A 122 -5.36 13.15 6.99
N MET A 123 -4.11 13.43 7.36
CA MET A 123 -3.27 12.49 8.12
C MET A 123 -3.65 12.47 9.59
N ARG A 124 -4.19 11.33 10.06
CA ARG A 124 -4.56 11.10 11.46
C ARG A 124 -3.39 10.73 12.36
N GLY A 125 -2.28 10.29 11.79
CA GLY A 125 -1.08 9.97 12.54
C GLY A 125 -0.03 9.21 11.74
N VAL A 126 1.19 9.22 12.28
CA VAL A 126 2.35 8.48 11.78
C VAL A 126 3.09 7.90 12.98
N GLU A 127 3.45 6.62 12.92
CA GLU A 127 4.20 5.96 13.99
C GLU A 127 5.21 4.94 13.43
N PHE A 128 6.23 4.61 14.24
CA PHE A 128 7.15 3.51 13.96
C PHE A 128 6.71 2.26 14.73
N ALA A 129 6.58 1.12 14.06
CA ALA A 129 6.00 -0.09 14.64
C ALA A 129 6.69 -1.37 14.15
N PRO A 130 6.54 -2.50 14.88
CA PRO A 130 7.03 -3.81 14.45
C PRO A 130 6.16 -4.37 13.31
N ILE A 131 6.40 -3.87 12.09
CA ILE A 131 5.68 -4.30 10.89
C ILE A 131 6.30 -5.59 10.34
N ARG A 132 5.49 -6.64 10.21
CA ARG A 132 5.88 -7.87 9.52
C ARG A 132 5.08 -7.97 8.23
N VAL A 133 5.76 -8.20 7.12
CA VAL A 133 5.13 -8.45 5.82
C VAL A 133 5.67 -9.73 5.21
N THR A 134 4.78 -10.59 4.75
CA THR A 134 5.10 -11.81 3.99
C THR A 134 4.35 -11.80 2.68
N VAL A 135 5.02 -12.25 1.63
CA VAL A 135 4.45 -12.49 0.30
C VAL A 135 5.13 -13.76 -0.18
N ASP A 136 4.35 -14.77 -0.54
CA ASP A 136 4.88 -16.02 -1.08
C ASP A 136 5.48 -15.80 -2.47
N GLU A 137 6.56 -16.50 -2.79
CA GLU A 137 7.25 -16.35 -4.09
C GLU A 137 6.33 -16.68 -5.28
N ASP A 138 5.39 -17.61 -5.11
CA ASP A 138 4.40 -17.99 -6.11
C ASP A 138 3.10 -17.17 -6.02
N LEU A 139 3.05 -16.15 -5.15
CA LEU A 139 1.88 -15.33 -4.85
C LEU A 139 0.66 -16.14 -4.38
N ALA A 140 0.84 -17.32 -3.78
CA ALA A 140 -0.28 -18.08 -3.21
C ALA A 140 -0.94 -17.34 -2.05
N SER A 141 -0.15 -16.67 -1.21
CA SER A 141 -0.63 -15.87 -0.10
C SER A 141 0.25 -14.66 0.19
N TRP A 142 -0.32 -13.70 0.91
CA TRP A 142 0.39 -12.54 1.45
C TRP A 142 -0.25 -12.06 2.75
N SER A 143 0.56 -11.46 3.63
CA SER A 143 0.09 -10.96 4.92
C SER A 143 0.93 -9.81 5.45
N ALA A 144 0.32 -8.95 6.27
CA ALA A 144 0.95 -7.89 7.04
C ALA A 144 0.36 -7.84 8.45
N GLU A 145 1.23 -7.66 9.44
CA GLU A 145 0.85 -7.60 10.85
C GLU A 145 1.57 -6.44 11.55
N ILE A 146 0.81 -5.71 12.37
CA ILE A 146 1.31 -4.91 13.49
C ILE A 146 0.61 -5.46 14.75
N PRO A 147 1.33 -6.18 15.63
CA PRO A 147 0.74 -6.88 16.76
C PRO A 147 -0.24 -6.02 17.56
N GLY A 148 -1.48 -6.51 17.67
CA GLY A 148 -2.55 -5.88 18.43
C GLY A 148 -3.23 -4.67 17.77
N ARG A 149 -2.76 -4.21 16.59
CA ARG A 149 -3.27 -2.99 15.93
C ARG A 149 -3.76 -3.24 14.51
N VAL A 150 -3.02 -3.98 13.71
CA VAL A 150 -3.35 -4.23 12.29
C VAL A 150 -3.07 -5.69 11.93
N MET A 151 -4.00 -6.31 11.21
CA MET A 151 -3.82 -7.61 10.58
C MET A 151 -4.47 -7.60 9.20
N ALA A 152 -3.67 -7.80 8.15
CA ALA A 152 -4.11 -7.97 6.78
C ALA A 152 -3.55 -9.29 6.26
N ALA A 153 -4.40 -10.14 5.70
CA ALA A 153 -3.95 -11.38 5.06
C ALA A 153 -4.89 -11.74 3.92
N ALA A 154 -4.37 -12.40 2.90
CA ALA A 154 -5.15 -12.91 1.80
C ALA A 154 -4.50 -14.12 1.15
N GLU A 155 -5.33 -14.85 0.41
CA GLU A 155 -4.93 -15.94 -0.47
C GLU A 155 -5.30 -15.56 -1.90
N ALA A 156 -4.48 -15.96 -2.88
CA ALA A 156 -4.79 -15.73 -4.28
C ALA A 156 -6.12 -16.38 -4.69
N LEU A 157 -6.85 -15.69 -5.56
CA LEU A 157 -8.06 -16.23 -6.14
C LEU A 157 -7.72 -17.40 -7.06
N THR A 158 -8.57 -18.41 -6.98
CA THR A 158 -8.63 -19.54 -7.91
C THR A 158 -10.09 -19.96 -8.10
N GLY A 159 -10.35 -20.88 -9.00
CA GLY A 159 -11.70 -21.36 -9.27
C GLY A 159 -11.73 -22.62 -10.11
N PRO A 160 -12.93 -23.17 -10.38
CA PRO A 160 -13.11 -24.45 -11.07
C PRO A 160 -12.50 -24.53 -12.47
N THR A 161 -12.22 -23.37 -13.08
CA THR A 161 -11.68 -23.25 -14.44
C THR A 161 -10.30 -22.60 -14.47
N THR A 162 -9.73 -22.25 -13.33
CA THR A 162 -8.36 -21.69 -13.26
C THR A 162 -7.38 -22.84 -13.43
N PRO A 163 -6.42 -22.77 -14.38
CA PRO A 163 -5.39 -23.79 -14.50
C PRO A 163 -4.59 -23.94 -13.20
N GLU A 164 -4.13 -25.15 -12.92
CA GLU A 164 -3.28 -25.41 -11.75
C GLU A 164 -2.02 -24.53 -11.78
N GLY A 165 -1.73 -23.86 -10.65
CA GLY A 165 -0.61 -22.94 -10.53
C GLY A 165 -0.82 -21.55 -11.14
N ALA A 166 -1.91 -21.31 -11.88
CA ALA A 166 -2.19 -19.98 -12.43
C ALA A 166 -2.77 -19.02 -11.37
N ARG A 167 -2.54 -17.73 -11.55
CA ARG A 167 -3.12 -16.65 -10.76
C ARG A 167 -4.18 -15.90 -11.55
N VAL A 168 -5.17 -15.36 -10.85
CA VAL A 168 -6.18 -14.49 -11.46
C VAL A 168 -5.57 -13.10 -11.56
N GLU A 169 -5.23 -12.67 -12.76
CA GLU A 169 -4.47 -11.45 -13.00
C GLU A 169 -5.25 -10.38 -13.75
N VAL A 170 -4.90 -9.12 -13.51
CA VAL A 170 -5.31 -7.99 -14.36
C VAL A 170 -4.07 -7.26 -14.83
N HIS A 171 -3.98 -7.10 -16.15
CA HIS A 171 -2.97 -6.28 -16.81
C HIS A 171 -3.54 -4.90 -17.13
N ASN A 172 -2.69 -3.88 -17.06
CA ASN A 172 -3.05 -2.49 -17.39
C ASN A 172 -4.25 -1.99 -16.57
N ALA A 173 -4.22 -2.22 -15.26
CA ALA A 173 -5.22 -1.68 -14.35
C ALA A 173 -5.32 -0.15 -14.51
N PRO A 174 -6.51 0.41 -14.83
CA PRO A 174 -6.66 1.85 -15.01
C PRO A 174 -6.68 2.62 -13.68
N GLY A 175 -6.93 1.95 -12.56
CA GLY A 175 -6.71 2.48 -11.22
C GLY A 175 -5.69 1.61 -10.49
N ALA A 176 -4.55 2.17 -10.14
CA ALA A 176 -3.48 1.44 -9.47
C ALA A 176 -2.81 2.34 -8.43
N GLU A 177 -2.93 1.98 -7.16
CA GLU A 177 -2.35 2.71 -6.04
C GLU A 177 -0.81 2.78 -6.13
N ILE A 178 -0.22 1.85 -6.87
CA ILE A 178 1.22 1.80 -7.16
C ILE A 178 1.64 2.37 -8.51
N GLY A 179 0.70 2.93 -9.27
CA GLY A 179 1.00 3.51 -10.57
C GLY A 179 0.84 2.53 -11.73
N PRO A 180 0.99 3.02 -12.97
CA PRO A 180 0.68 2.26 -14.16
C PRO A 180 1.72 1.18 -14.47
N GLY A 181 1.32 0.22 -15.32
CA GLY A 181 2.24 -0.70 -16.00
C GLY A 181 2.56 -2.01 -15.28
N GLN A 182 2.05 -2.20 -14.07
CA GLN A 182 2.24 -3.43 -13.29
C GLN A 182 1.07 -4.40 -13.44
N VAL A 183 1.29 -5.67 -13.10
CA VAL A 183 0.27 -6.73 -13.13
C VAL A 183 -0.29 -6.94 -11.74
N ALA A 184 -1.61 -6.90 -11.62
CA ALA A 184 -2.33 -7.17 -10.38
C ALA A 184 -2.60 -8.67 -10.26
N THR A 185 -2.24 -9.29 -9.13
CA THR A 185 -2.72 -10.63 -8.76
C THR A 185 -3.87 -10.50 -7.76
N TRP A 186 -5.04 -11.01 -8.10
CA TRP A 186 -6.22 -10.91 -7.24
C TRP A 186 -6.22 -11.95 -6.12
N GLY A 187 -6.67 -11.51 -4.95
CA GLY A 187 -6.84 -12.34 -3.78
C GLY A 187 -8.18 -12.14 -3.08
N ARG A 188 -8.45 -13.05 -2.16
CA ARG A 188 -9.52 -12.94 -1.17
C ARG A 188 -8.88 -12.74 0.19
N SER A 189 -9.24 -11.64 0.85
CA SER A 189 -8.78 -11.38 2.21
C SER A 189 -9.26 -12.49 3.17
N THR A 190 -8.33 -13.07 3.91
CA THR A 190 -8.57 -14.01 5.01
C THR A 190 -8.52 -13.31 6.37
N ALA A 191 -7.90 -12.13 6.45
CA ALA A 191 -7.97 -11.20 7.58
C ALA A 191 -7.90 -9.75 7.10
N ASP A 192 -8.70 -8.87 7.71
CA ASP A 192 -8.66 -7.42 7.50
C ASP A 192 -9.17 -6.74 8.77
N ARG A 193 -8.23 -6.37 9.64
CA ARG A 193 -8.48 -5.76 10.95
C ARG A 193 -7.59 -4.55 11.13
N ALA A 194 -8.19 -3.45 11.58
CA ALA A 194 -7.48 -2.27 12.05
C ALA A 194 -8.11 -1.76 13.35
N ASP A 195 -7.27 -1.36 14.29
CA ASP A 195 -7.61 -0.67 15.54
C ASP A 195 -6.47 0.29 15.88
N ALA A 196 -6.44 1.45 15.19
CA ALA A 196 -5.41 2.47 15.35
C ALA A 196 -5.86 3.81 14.78
N PHE A 197 -5.39 4.93 15.36
CA PHE A 197 -5.64 6.29 14.85
C PHE A 197 -7.14 6.61 14.58
N GLY A 198 -8.03 6.00 15.38
CA GLY A 198 -9.48 6.14 15.22
C GLY A 198 -10.10 5.33 14.08
N PHE A 199 -9.29 4.56 13.33
CA PHE A 199 -9.77 3.52 12.43
C PHE A 199 -10.09 2.25 13.24
N SER A 200 -11.26 1.67 13.00
CA SER A 200 -11.73 0.47 13.71
C SER A 200 -12.60 -0.40 12.81
N TRP A 201 -12.09 -1.55 12.37
CA TRP A 201 -12.87 -2.57 11.67
C TRP A 201 -12.27 -3.96 11.87
N ASP A 202 -13.10 -4.98 11.64
CA ASP A 202 -12.70 -6.39 11.59
C ASP A 202 -13.61 -7.09 10.57
N ARG A 203 -13.01 -7.60 9.49
CA ARG A 203 -13.72 -8.26 8.39
C ARG A 203 -12.86 -9.33 7.74
N THR A 204 -13.52 -10.23 7.03
CA THR A 204 -12.88 -11.28 6.23
C THR A 204 -13.67 -11.51 4.95
N GLY A 205 -13.03 -12.18 3.98
CA GLY A 205 -13.65 -12.61 2.74
C GLY A 205 -13.91 -11.50 1.72
N ARG A 206 -13.30 -10.32 1.91
CA ARG A 206 -13.38 -9.18 1.00
C ARG A 206 -12.25 -9.18 -0.03
N SER A 207 -12.22 -8.15 -0.87
CA SER A 207 -11.20 -8.01 -1.90
C SER A 207 -9.80 -7.80 -1.30
N SER A 208 -8.84 -8.41 -1.96
CA SER A 208 -7.42 -8.13 -1.81
C SER A 208 -6.78 -8.22 -3.19
N LYS A 209 -5.68 -7.51 -3.40
CA LYS A 209 -4.84 -7.66 -4.58
C LYS A 209 -3.39 -7.42 -4.20
N HIS A 210 -2.48 -8.11 -4.88
CA HIS A 210 -1.06 -7.85 -4.87
C HIS A 210 -0.65 -7.15 -6.17
N PHE A 211 0.28 -6.21 -6.07
CA PHE A 211 1.01 -5.61 -7.19
C PHE A 211 2.51 -5.58 -6.84
N PRO A 212 3.42 -5.87 -7.78
CA PRO A 212 4.77 -5.35 -7.67
C PRO A 212 4.75 -3.83 -7.90
N PHE A 213 5.72 -3.12 -7.33
CA PHE A 213 5.93 -1.70 -7.63
C PHE A 213 7.40 -1.44 -7.94
N ASP A 214 7.65 -0.41 -8.76
CA ASP A 214 8.97 0.10 -9.14
C ASP A 214 8.83 1.62 -9.31
N TRP A 215 9.32 2.36 -8.33
CA TRP A 215 9.18 3.81 -8.23
C TRP A 215 10.54 4.48 -8.23
N SER A 216 10.61 5.67 -8.82
CA SER A 216 11.78 6.53 -8.78
C SER A 216 11.39 8.00 -8.70
N GLY A 217 12.31 8.83 -8.20
CA GLY A 217 12.17 10.29 -8.21
C GLY A 217 13.50 11.00 -7.91
N PRO A 218 13.51 12.34 -7.80
CA PRO A 218 12.37 13.24 -8.04
C PRO A 218 12.04 13.36 -9.55
N PHE A 219 10.82 13.78 -9.89
CA PHE A 219 10.40 14.12 -11.25
C PHE A 219 10.41 15.63 -11.46
#